data_AF-A0A7X7IRR1-F1
#
_entry.id   AF-A0A7X7IRR1-F1
#
_cell.length_a   1.000
_cell.length_b   1.000
_cell.length_c   1.000
_cell.angle_alpha   90.00
_cell.angle_beta   90.00
_cell.angle_gamma   90.00
#
_symmetry.space_group_name_H-M   'P 1'
#
loop_
_entity.id
_entity.type
_entity.pdbx_description
1 polymer ?
#
loop_
_entity_poly.entity_id
_entity_poly.type
_entity_poly.pdbx_seq_one_letter_code
_entity_poly.pdbx_strand_id
1 'polypeptide(L)'
;MTRRDVVRAVLEGKRPPHVPWACAFTNGARRRICDHFGSDDLHSVVGNHILYLNHVLTRGAVNHFEDVGNNRARDHFGVVWNRSESPEVGVVENCVLPEPSLAGYEFPDPDDPRLVESIPALIERHGDCFRVFCISHSLYERACTMRGTTNLLTDFYENPGFVKELFDELIDVGVNCVNPFQPEVLDAESLLSRYRGRLTFHGGLSTQHALPHGSPEDVRRETRRLIELGRDGSYIFGPSNAACDDVPLENMLAFLEELRSQSERART
;
A
#
# COMPACT_ATOMS: atom_id res chain seq x y z
N MET A 1 -8.68 20.84 9.86
CA MET A 1 -9.02 19.58 9.16
C MET A 1 -7.85 18.62 9.35
N THR A 2 -8.08 17.38 9.78
CA THR A 2 -7.03 16.38 10.02
C THR A 2 -6.70 15.60 8.75
N ARG A 3 -5.56 14.90 8.68
CA ARG A 3 -5.25 14.00 7.53
C ARG A 3 -6.32 12.93 7.34
N ARG A 4 -6.89 12.44 8.45
CA ARG A 4 -8.03 11.52 8.48
C ARG A 4 -9.25 12.08 7.76
N ASP A 5 -9.57 13.36 7.97
CA ASP A 5 -10.72 14.00 7.33
C ASP A 5 -10.51 14.13 5.81
N VAL A 6 -9.27 14.41 5.37
CA VAL A 6 -8.92 14.47 3.94
C VAL A 6 -9.11 13.12 3.26
N VAL A 7 -8.59 12.03 3.87
CA VAL A 7 -8.76 10.67 3.31
C VAL A 7 -10.23 10.27 3.29
N ARG A 8 -10.99 10.57 4.36
CA ARG A 8 -12.43 10.29 4.41
C ARG A 8 -13.18 10.99 3.28
N ALA A 9 -12.87 12.26 3.01
CA ALA A 9 -13.50 13.00 1.92
C ALA A 9 -13.30 12.29 0.57
N VAL A 10 -12.07 11.84 0.29
CA VAL A 10 -11.76 11.11 -0.94
C VAL A 10 -12.50 9.78 -1.05
N LEU A 11 -12.54 8.99 0.04
CA LEU A 11 -13.27 7.71 0.08
C LEU A 11 -14.78 7.90 -0.10
N GLU A 12 -15.32 9.03 0.35
CA GLU A 12 -16.72 9.42 0.14
C GLU A 12 -16.97 10.08 -1.23
N GLY A 13 -15.97 10.10 -2.11
CA GLY A 13 -16.09 10.68 -3.46
C GLY A 13 -16.16 12.21 -3.50
N LYS A 14 -15.82 12.88 -2.39
CA LYS A 14 -15.85 14.34 -2.27
C LYS A 14 -14.50 14.93 -2.68
N ARG A 15 -14.56 16.18 -3.15
CA ARG A 15 -13.38 16.99 -3.44
C ARG A 15 -12.60 17.29 -2.14
N PRO A 16 -11.35 16.83 -2.00
CA PRO A 16 -10.53 17.14 -0.84
C PRO A 16 -9.87 18.54 -0.97
N PRO A 17 -9.35 19.14 0.11
CA PRO A 17 -8.57 20.38 0.03
C PRO A 17 -7.26 20.21 -0.76
N HIS A 18 -6.67 19.02 -0.72
CA HIS A 18 -5.50 18.59 -1.48
C HIS A 18 -5.55 17.07 -1.63
N VAL A 19 -4.83 16.50 -2.58
CA VAL A 19 -4.81 15.04 -2.78
C VAL A 19 -4.06 14.38 -1.62
N PRO A 20 -4.69 13.50 -0.81
CA PRO A 20 -4.00 12.78 0.25
C PRO A 20 -3.01 11.78 -0.34
N TRP A 21 -1.97 11.43 0.42
CA TRP A 21 -0.98 10.44 -0.01
C TRP A 21 -0.66 9.40 1.05
N ALA A 22 -0.25 8.23 0.58
CA ALA A 22 0.27 7.14 1.39
C ALA A 22 1.35 6.40 0.59
N CYS A 23 2.62 6.65 0.93
CA CYS A 23 3.78 6.10 0.24
C CYS A 23 4.46 5.03 1.10
N ALA A 24 4.80 3.91 0.47
CA ALA A 24 5.58 2.82 1.06
C ALA A 24 6.96 2.73 0.42
N PHE A 25 7.94 2.24 1.17
CA PHE A 25 9.33 2.14 0.75
C PHE A 25 9.92 0.83 1.24
N THR A 26 10.80 0.21 0.44
CA THR A 26 11.63 -0.91 0.89
C THR A 26 12.64 -0.46 1.96
N ASN A 27 13.32 -1.41 2.62
CA ASN A 27 14.18 -1.09 3.76
C ASN A 27 15.34 -0.15 3.39
N GLY A 28 16.00 -0.38 2.24
CA GLY A 28 17.10 0.46 1.78
C GLY A 28 16.65 1.85 1.36
N ALA A 29 15.53 1.95 0.64
CA ALA A 29 14.88 3.21 0.29
C ALA A 29 14.48 4.02 1.53
N ARG A 30 13.82 3.38 2.51
CA ARG A 30 13.51 3.97 3.81
C ARG A 30 14.76 4.53 4.49
N ARG A 31 15.84 3.74 4.56
CA ARG A 31 17.07 4.16 5.25
C ARG A 31 17.63 5.44 4.63
N ARG A 32 17.74 5.50 3.30
CA ARG A 32 18.24 6.70 2.59
C ARG A 32 17.41 7.95 2.87
N ILE A 33 16.07 7.81 2.96
CA ILE A 33 15.18 8.92 3.33
C ILE A 33 15.40 9.33 4.79
N CYS A 34 15.42 8.37 5.72
CA CYS A 34 15.65 8.63 7.14
C CYS A 34 17.00 9.33 7.38
N ASP A 35 18.06 8.87 6.73
CA ASP A 35 19.41 9.45 6.80
C ASP A 35 19.41 10.90 6.28
N HIS A 36 18.73 11.16 5.15
CA HIS A 36 18.61 12.50 4.58
C HIS A 36 17.92 13.50 5.52
N PHE A 37 16.87 13.06 6.22
CA PHE A 37 16.10 13.91 7.13
C PHE A 37 16.57 13.86 8.59
N GLY A 38 17.58 13.03 8.92
CA GLY A 38 18.08 12.84 10.28
C GLY A 38 17.02 12.31 11.25
N SER A 39 16.11 11.44 10.79
CA SER A 39 14.99 10.93 11.59
C SER A 39 14.66 9.47 11.29
N ASP A 40 14.50 8.67 12.35
CA ASP A 40 14.06 7.27 12.24
C ASP A 40 12.54 7.12 11.99
N ASP A 41 11.80 8.22 12.11
CA ASP A 41 10.35 8.31 11.91
C ASP A 41 9.99 8.58 10.46
N LEU A 42 10.12 7.54 9.62
CA LEU A 42 9.77 7.64 8.21
C LEU A 42 8.34 8.14 8.00
N HIS A 43 7.38 7.75 8.85
CA HIS A 43 5.97 8.13 8.67
C HIS A 43 5.78 9.64 8.81
N SER A 44 6.36 10.24 9.86
CA SER A 44 6.33 11.69 10.05
C SER A 44 7.11 12.43 8.97
N VAL A 45 8.27 11.91 8.58
CA VAL A 45 9.07 12.47 7.48
C VAL A 45 8.25 12.50 6.21
N VAL A 46 7.70 11.38 5.76
CA VAL A 46 6.92 11.30 4.51
C VAL A 46 5.63 12.12 4.60
N GLY A 47 5.06 12.30 5.80
CA GLY A 47 3.81 13.03 5.98
C GLY A 47 2.59 12.25 5.49
N ASN A 48 2.66 10.91 5.55
CA ASN A 48 1.58 10.04 5.09
C ASN A 48 0.23 10.39 5.75
N HIS A 49 -0.85 10.25 4.99
CA HIS A 49 -2.21 10.46 5.46
C HIS A 49 -2.84 9.19 6.00
N ILE A 50 -2.32 8.03 5.58
CA ILE A 50 -2.76 6.70 6.03
C ILE A 50 -1.69 6.08 6.91
N LEU A 51 -2.11 5.67 8.11
CA LEU A 51 -1.35 4.85 9.04
C LEU A 51 -1.84 3.40 8.93
N TYR A 52 -0.97 2.54 8.41
CA TYR A 52 -1.20 1.09 8.38
C TYR A 52 -0.80 0.47 9.72
N LEU A 53 -1.74 -0.17 10.41
CA LEU A 53 -1.54 -0.72 11.75
C LEU A 53 -0.88 -2.11 11.73
N ASN A 54 -0.97 -2.84 10.62
CA ASN A 54 -0.56 -4.24 10.50
C ASN A 54 0.14 -4.62 9.18
N HIS A 55 0.51 -3.63 8.35
CA HIS A 55 1.01 -3.91 7.00
C HIS A 55 2.47 -4.40 7.00
N VAL A 56 2.76 -5.41 6.18
CA VAL A 56 4.07 -6.10 6.07
C VAL A 56 5.18 -5.11 5.70
N LEU A 57 4.91 -4.17 4.78
CA LEU A 57 5.90 -3.17 4.35
C LEU A 57 6.03 -1.96 5.30
N THR A 58 5.16 -1.83 6.30
CA THR A 58 5.27 -0.77 7.33
C THR A 58 5.67 -1.31 8.71
N ARG A 59 6.02 -2.61 8.81
CA ARG A 59 6.33 -3.30 10.07
C ARG A 59 5.26 -3.07 11.15
N GLY A 60 3.98 -3.09 10.78
CA GLY A 60 2.90 -3.12 11.78
C GLY A 60 3.00 -4.39 12.65
N ALA A 61 2.64 -4.28 13.93
CA ALA A 61 2.86 -5.30 14.98
C ALA A 61 2.41 -6.73 14.64
N VAL A 62 1.49 -6.90 13.71
CA VAL A 62 0.89 -8.20 13.35
C VAL A 62 1.88 -9.14 12.64
N ASN A 63 3.04 -8.65 12.21
CA ASN A 63 4.10 -9.46 11.59
C ASN A 63 5.33 -9.60 12.49
N HIS A 64 5.14 -9.94 13.76
CA HIS A 64 6.26 -10.34 14.61
C HIS A 64 6.91 -11.59 14.00
N PHE A 65 8.15 -11.43 13.55
CA PHE A 65 9.01 -12.55 13.20
C PHE A 65 10.06 -12.69 14.28
N GLU A 66 10.20 -13.89 14.83
CA GLU A 66 11.32 -14.25 15.70
C GLU A 66 12.59 -14.32 14.84
N ASP A 67 13.64 -13.57 15.20
CA ASP A 67 14.95 -13.71 14.57
C ASP A 67 15.59 -15.03 15.01
N VAL A 68 15.77 -15.95 14.06
CA VAL A 68 16.38 -17.26 14.32
C VAL A 68 17.82 -17.35 13.78
N GLY A 69 18.42 -16.18 13.48
CA GLY A 69 19.81 -16.03 13.03
C GLY A 69 20.02 -16.30 11.55
N ASN A 70 21.20 -15.93 11.04
CA ASN A 70 21.60 -16.17 9.64
C ASN A 70 20.58 -15.65 8.60
N ASN A 71 20.06 -14.44 8.80
CA ASN A 71 19.02 -13.82 7.97
C ASN A 71 17.73 -14.67 7.85
N ARG A 72 17.36 -15.40 8.89
CA ARG A 72 16.12 -16.16 8.95
C ARG A 72 15.18 -15.57 9.98
N ALA A 73 13.91 -15.57 9.64
CA ALA A 73 12.85 -15.06 10.50
C ALA A 73 11.74 -16.11 10.59
N ARG A 74 11.31 -16.47 11.79
CA ARG A 74 10.21 -17.42 12.00
C ARG A 74 8.92 -16.66 12.29
N ASP A 75 7.84 -16.98 11.57
CA ASP A 75 6.52 -16.41 11.84
C ASP A 75 5.75 -17.15 12.95
N HIS A 76 4.58 -16.63 13.31
CA HIS A 76 3.72 -17.19 14.35
C HIS A 76 3.18 -18.60 14.03
N PHE A 77 3.19 -19.01 12.76
CA PHE A 77 2.79 -20.36 12.35
C PHE A 77 3.97 -21.35 12.40
N GLY A 78 5.17 -20.89 12.78
CA GLY A 78 6.39 -21.68 12.84
C GLY A 78 7.12 -21.78 11.50
N VAL A 79 6.69 -21.05 10.46
CA VAL A 79 7.35 -21.06 9.16
C VAL A 79 8.60 -20.20 9.24
N VAL A 80 9.71 -20.73 8.74
CA VAL A 80 11.02 -20.10 8.69
C VAL A 80 11.24 -19.53 7.30
N TRP A 81 11.47 -18.22 7.25
CA TRP A 81 11.68 -17.46 6.05
C TRP A 81 13.16 -17.08 5.93
N ASN A 82 13.86 -17.63 4.94
CA ASN A 82 15.21 -17.24 4.58
C ASN A 82 15.18 -15.94 3.78
N ARG A 83 15.75 -14.88 4.35
CA ARG A 83 15.77 -13.52 3.82
C ARG A 83 17.16 -13.11 3.29
N SER A 84 18.03 -14.08 3.02
CA SER A 84 19.40 -13.80 2.55
C SER A 84 19.41 -13.22 1.14
N GLU A 85 18.58 -13.73 0.23
CA GLU A 85 18.50 -13.27 -1.17
C GLU A 85 17.37 -12.28 -1.43
N SER A 86 16.26 -12.42 -0.69
CA SER A 86 15.11 -11.50 -0.73
C SER A 86 14.80 -11.01 0.68
N PRO A 87 15.47 -9.94 1.16
CA PRO A 87 15.32 -9.45 2.53
C PRO A 87 13.90 -9.02 2.91
N GLU A 88 13.11 -8.61 1.91
CA GLU A 88 11.78 -8.02 2.07
C GLU A 88 10.68 -9.09 2.10
N VAL A 89 10.82 -10.15 1.31
CA VAL A 89 9.80 -11.21 1.16
C VAL A 89 10.23 -12.48 1.88
N GLY A 90 11.45 -12.92 1.62
CA GLY A 90 11.99 -14.20 2.10
C GLY A 90 11.48 -15.41 1.32
N VAL A 91 12.21 -16.51 1.45
CA VAL A 91 11.88 -17.82 0.88
C VAL A 91 11.63 -18.80 2.02
N VAL A 92 10.53 -19.53 1.97
CA VAL A 92 10.21 -20.55 2.98
C VAL A 92 11.26 -21.67 2.95
N GLU A 93 11.84 -21.99 4.10
CA GLU A 93 12.94 -22.96 4.22
C GLU A 93 12.55 -24.24 4.98
N ASN A 94 11.44 -24.23 5.71
CA ASN A 94 10.92 -25.41 6.40
C ASN A 94 9.51 -25.79 5.93
N CYS A 95 9.08 -27.00 6.28
CA CYS A 95 7.69 -27.44 6.14
C CYS A 95 7.14 -27.76 7.53
N VAL A 96 6.21 -26.92 8.02
CA VAL A 96 5.60 -27.08 9.36
C VAL A 96 4.60 -28.23 9.43
N LEU A 97 4.09 -28.68 8.28
CA LEU A 97 3.18 -29.81 8.11
C LEU A 97 3.73 -30.76 7.05
N PRO A 98 4.74 -31.60 7.37
CA PRO A 98 5.39 -32.48 6.40
C PRO A 98 4.46 -33.60 5.89
N GLU A 99 3.44 -33.95 6.67
CA GLU A 99 2.40 -34.92 6.33
C GLU A 99 1.05 -34.20 6.19
N PRO A 100 0.07 -34.75 5.44
CA PRO A 100 -1.28 -34.20 5.31
C PRO A 100 -2.11 -34.45 6.59
N SER A 101 -1.61 -33.98 7.74
CA SER A 101 -2.18 -34.17 9.06
C SER A 101 -1.87 -32.95 9.93
N LEU A 102 -2.85 -32.55 10.75
CA LEU A 102 -2.68 -31.51 11.78
C LEU A 102 -2.31 -32.12 13.15
N ALA A 103 -2.16 -33.43 13.24
CA ALA A 103 -1.85 -34.10 14.50
C ALA A 103 -0.50 -33.60 15.04
N GLY A 104 -0.51 -33.04 16.25
CA GLY A 104 0.69 -32.49 16.90
C GLY A 104 1.08 -31.08 16.45
N TYR A 105 0.31 -30.44 15.56
CA TYR A 105 0.48 -29.03 15.22
C TYR A 105 -0.38 -28.15 16.13
N GLU A 106 0.24 -27.18 16.78
CA GLU A 106 -0.45 -26.16 17.57
C GLU A 106 -0.60 -24.89 16.74
N PHE A 107 -1.83 -24.44 16.56
CA PHE A 107 -2.10 -23.18 15.87
C PHE A 107 -1.72 -22.00 16.77
N PRO A 108 -1.24 -20.88 16.19
CA PRO A 108 -1.03 -19.66 16.96
C PRO A 108 -2.34 -19.16 17.58
N ASP A 109 -2.22 -18.57 18.78
CA ASP A 109 -3.34 -17.93 19.46
C ASP A 109 -3.77 -16.67 18.70
N PRO A 110 -5.01 -16.62 18.14
CA PRO A 110 -5.49 -15.44 17.43
C PRO A 110 -5.67 -14.22 18.34
N ASP A 111 -5.78 -14.42 19.65
CA ASP A 111 -5.94 -13.37 20.65
C ASP A 111 -4.61 -12.96 21.33
N ASP A 112 -3.47 -13.42 20.79
CA ASP A 112 -2.16 -13.07 21.30
C ASP A 112 -1.97 -11.54 21.35
N PRO A 113 -1.76 -10.95 22.55
CA PRO A 113 -1.67 -9.49 22.70
C PRO A 113 -0.51 -8.88 21.90
N ARG A 114 0.53 -9.66 21.57
CA ARG A 114 1.67 -9.20 20.75
C ARG A 114 1.24 -8.76 19.35
N LEU A 115 0.15 -9.31 18.81
CA LEU A 115 -0.38 -8.93 17.49
C LEU A 115 -0.83 -7.46 17.46
N VAL A 116 -1.22 -6.90 18.61
CA VAL A 116 -1.76 -5.54 18.72
C VAL A 116 -0.96 -4.63 19.63
N GLU A 117 0.09 -5.12 20.29
CA GLU A 117 0.85 -4.42 21.34
C GLU A 117 1.38 -3.05 20.89
N SER A 118 1.87 -2.91 19.66
CA SER A 118 2.42 -1.63 19.17
C SER A 118 1.37 -0.65 18.66
N ILE A 119 0.13 -1.10 18.44
CA ILE A 119 -0.94 -0.30 17.83
C ILE A 119 -1.30 0.94 18.67
N PRO A 120 -1.48 0.85 20.01
CA PRO A 120 -1.78 2.03 20.82
C PRO A 120 -0.73 3.15 20.70
N ALA A 121 0.55 2.82 20.77
CA ALA A 121 1.64 3.79 20.66
C ALA A 121 1.70 4.43 19.26
N LEU A 122 1.47 3.65 18.19
CA LEU A 122 1.37 4.17 16.82
C LEU A 122 0.20 5.15 16.67
N ILE A 123 -0.96 4.82 17.27
CA ILE A 123 -2.16 5.66 17.25
C ILE A 123 -1.93 6.96 18.03
N GLU A 124 -1.27 6.91 19.18
CA GLU A 124 -0.95 8.10 19.96
C GLU A 124 -0.02 9.04 19.18
N ARG A 125 1.03 8.48 18.56
CA ARG A 125 2.02 9.24 17.79
C ARG A 125 1.48 9.87 16.50
N HIS A 126 0.56 9.18 15.82
CA HIS A 126 0.04 9.60 14.50
C HIS A 126 -1.49 9.71 14.49
N GLY A 127 -2.05 10.26 15.57
CA GLY A 127 -3.49 10.25 15.83
C GLY A 127 -4.35 11.00 14.80
N ASP A 128 -3.76 11.91 14.03
CA ASP A 128 -4.41 12.69 12.96
C ASP A 128 -4.56 11.91 11.64
N CYS A 129 -3.92 10.76 11.48
CA CYS A 129 -3.94 9.95 10.27
C CYS A 129 -5.18 9.05 10.16
N PHE A 130 -5.57 8.75 8.92
CA PHE A 130 -6.57 7.71 8.66
C PHE A 130 -5.96 6.34 8.95
N ARG A 131 -6.66 5.52 9.73
CA ARG A 131 -6.12 4.25 10.23
C ARG A 131 -6.63 3.11 9.37
N VAL A 132 -5.72 2.27 8.90
CA VAL A 132 -6.06 1.08 8.12
C VAL A 132 -5.49 -0.14 8.82
N PHE A 133 -6.37 -1.12 9.03
CA PHE A 133 -5.98 -2.48 9.36
C PHE A 133 -6.29 -3.33 8.13
N CYS A 134 -5.26 -3.85 7.48
CA CYS A 134 -5.35 -4.65 6.27
C CYS A 134 -5.74 -6.08 6.61
N ILE A 135 -6.93 -6.49 6.23
CA ILE A 135 -7.27 -7.90 6.08
C ILE A 135 -7.23 -8.14 4.57
N SER A 136 -6.52 -9.16 4.11
CA SER A 136 -6.29 -9.42 2.67
C SER A 136 -7.60 -9.40 1.87
N HIS A 137 -7.47 -9.20 0.56
CA HIS A 137 -8.51 -9.09 -0.49
C HIS A 137 -8.81 -7.66 -0.97
N SER A 138 -7.97 -7.15 -1.87
CA SER A 138 -8.31 -6.08 -2.81
C SER A 138 -9.45 -6.48 -3.77
N LEU A 139 -9.95 -5.56 -4.60
CA LEU A 139 -11.00 -5.83 -5.61
C LEU A 139 -10.64 -7.04 -6.51
N TYR A 140 -9.41 -7.09 -7.02
CA TYR A 140 -8.94 -8.18 -7.89
C TYR A 140 -8.79 -9.49 -7.11
N GLU A 141 -8.15 -9.46 -5.94
CA GLU A 141 -8.00 -10.66 -5.11
C GLU A 141 -9.35 -11.22 -4.67
N ARG A 142 -10.33 -10.34 -4.37
CA ARG A 142 -11.70 -10.73 -4.05
C ARG A 142 -12.40 -11.38 -5.24
N ALA A 143 -12.23 -10.85 -6.45
CA ALA A 143 -12.74 -11.48 -7.65
C ALA A 143 -12.05 -12.84 -7.91
N CYS A 144 -10.74 -12.94 -7.68
CA CYS A 144 -9.99 -14.20 -7.80
C CYS A 144 -10.47 -15.26 -6.83
N THR A 145 -10.78 -14.91 -5.58
CA THR A 145 -11.30 -15.89 -4.60
C THR A 145 -12.71 -16.38 -4.94
N MET A 146 -13.52 -15.55 -5.62
CA MET A 146 -14.87 -15.93 -6.05
C MET A 146 -14.89 -16.72 -7.36
N ARG A 147 -14.08 -16.30 -8.36
CA ARG A 147 -14.13 -16.83 -9.72
C ARG A 147 -13.04 -17.87 -10.02
N GLY A 148 -11.97 -17.88 -9.23
CA GLY A 148 -10.72 -18.58 -9.49
C GLY A 148 -9.83 -17.82 -10.46
N THR A 149 -8.53 -17.70 -10.17
CA THR A 149 -7.59 -16.88 -10.95
C THR A 149 -7.59 -17.22 -12.44
N THR A 150 -7.44 -18.49 -12.81
CA THR A 150 -7.44 -18.92 -14.22
C THR A 150 -8.70 -18.46 -14.94
N ASN A 151 -9.85 -18.69 -14.34
CA ASN A 151 -11.11 -18.36 -14.99
C ASN A 151 -11.35 -16.85 -15.06
N LEU A 152 -10.98 -16.10 -14.00
CA LEU A 152 -11.09 -14.65 -14.02
C LEU A 152 -10.23 -14.07 -15.14
N LEU A 153 -9.00 -14.58 -15.31
CA LEU A 153 -8.10 -14.19 -16.40
C LEU A 153 -8.67 -14.57 -17.78
N THR A 154 -9.32 -15.73 -17.91
CA THR A 154 -10.05 -16.08 -19.14
C THR A 154 -11.22 -15.12 -19.40
N ASP A 155 -12.01 -14.79 -18.37
CA ASP A 155 -13.17 -13.91 -18.50
C ASP A 155 -12.78 -12.47 -18.85
N PHE A 156 -11.59 -11.99 -18.46
CA PHE A 156 -11.09 -10.70 -18.93
C PHE A 156 -11.04 -10.61 -20.46
N TYR A 157 -10.80 -11.74 -21.13
CA TYR A 157 -10.74 -11.82 -22.58
C TYR A 157 -12.10 -12.23 -23.18
N GLU A 158 -12.71 -13.31 -22.68
CA GLU A 158 -13.89 -13.91 -23.30
C GLU A 158 -15.20 -13.27 -22.83
N ASN A 159 -15.25 -12.77 -21.59
CA ASN A 159 -16.46 -12.25 -20.94
C ASN A 159 -16.22 -10.91 -20.21
N PRO A 160 -15.64 -9.87 -20.85
CA PRO A 160 -15.30 -8.63 -20.17
C PRO A 160 -16.51 -7.90 -19.56
N GLY A 161 -17.72 -8.14 -20.10
CA GLY A 161 -18.97 -7.65 -19.54
C GLY A 161 -19.28 -8.24 -18.16
N PHE A 162 -19.08 -9.55 -17.98
CA PHE A 162 -19.24 -10.22 -16.68
C PHE A 162 -18.19 -9.73 -15.67
N VAL A 163 -16.94 -9.58 -16.09
CA VAL A 163 -15.89 -9.05 -15.18
C VAL A 163 -16.24 -7.65 -14.69
N LYS A 164 -16.78 -6.81 -15.57
CA LYS A 164 -17.27 -5.47 -15.19
C LYS A 164 -18.43 -5.57 -14.20
N GLU A 165 -19.41 -6.41 -14.46
CA GLU A 165 -20.56 -6.62 -13.55
C GLU A 165 -20.11 -7.13 -12.18
N LEU A 166 -19.23 -8.12 -12.13
CA LEU A 166 -18.65 -8.64 -10.90
C LEU A 166 -17.94 -7.52 -10.12
N PHE A 167 -17.18 -6.66 -10.79
CA PHE A 167 -16.50 -5.55 -10.12
C PHE A 167 -17.47 -4.48 -9.64
N ASP A 168 -18.53 -4.17 -10.41
CA ASP A 168 -19.58 -3.25 -9.99
C ASP A 168 -20.30 -3.77 -8.73
N GLU A 169 -20.67 -5.04 -8.69
CA GLU A 169 -21.29 -5.68 -7.51
C GLU A 169 -20.34 -5.66 -6.29
N LEU A 170 -19.04 -5.93 -6.49
CA LEU A 170 -18.06 -5.85 -5.41
C LEU A 170 -17.92 -4.43 -4.84
N ILE A 171 -18.01 -3.40 -5.69
CA ILE A 171 -18.03 -2.01 -5.26
C ILE A 171 -19.30 -1.73 -4.44
N ASP A 172 -20.47 -2.16 -4.93
CA ASP A 172 -21.77 -1.92 -4.30
C ASP A 172 -21.89 -2.58 -2.92
N VAL A 173 -21.25 -3.75 -2.71
CA VAL A 173 -21.18 -4.40 -1.39
C VAL A 173 -20.11 -3.82 -0.44
N GLY A 174 -19.42 -2.76 -0.84
CA GLY A 174 -18.59 -1.93 0.05
C GLY A 174 -17.08 -1.92 -0.23
N VAL A 175 -16.60 -2.48 -1.35
CA VAL A 175 -15.20 -2.30 -1.77
C VAL A 175 -15.01 -0.86 -2.25
N ASN A 176 -14.28 -0.08 -1.47
CA ASN A 176 -14.17 1.38 -1.65
C ASN A 176 -12.82 1.87 -2.18
N CYS A 177 -11.80 1.01 -2.23
CA CYS A 177 -10.46 1.37 -2.67
C CYS A 177 -9.76 0.24 -3.43
N VAL A 178 -9.04 0.57 -4.49
CA VAL A 178 -8.11 -0.33 -5.21
C VAL A 178 -6.68 0.09 -4.93
N ASN A 179 -5.87 -0.87 -4.48
CA ASN A 179 -4.43 -0.78 -4.23
C ASN A 179 -3.82 -2.17 -4.45
N PRO A 180 -2.71 -2.34 -5.20
CA PRO A 180 -1.94 -1.31 -5.92
C PRO A 180 -2.63 -0.78 -7.17
N PHE A 181 -2.38 0.49 -7.47
CA PHE A 181 -2.77 1.14 -8.74
C PHE A 181 -1.52 1.36 -9.61
N GLN A 182 -1.31 0.46 -10.59
CA GLN A 182 -0.12 0.43 -11.44
C GLN A 182 -0.38 1.04 -12.84
N PRO A 183 0.28 2.16 -13.20
CA PRO A 183 -0.06 2.94 -14.39
C PRO A 183 0.27 2.25 -15.72
N GLU A 184 1.18 1.27 -15.74
CA GLU A 184 1.56 0.55 -16.96
C GLU A 184 0.42 -0.31 -17.53
N VAL A 185 -0.52 -0.71 -16.68
CA VAL A 185 -1.65 -1.58 -17.04
C VAL A 185 -3.01 -0.92 -16.82
N LEU A 186 -3.06 0.12 -15.98
CA LEU A 186 -4.29 0.80 -15.59
C LEU A 186 -4.17 2.30 -15.86
N ASP A 187 -4.86 2.80 -16.89
CA ASP A 187 -4.85 4.22 -17.21
C ASP A 187 -5.62 5.05 -16.17
N ALA A 188 -4.90 5.93 -15.48
CA ALA A 188 -5.42 6.74 -14.38
C ALA A 188 -6.56 7.64 -14.80
N GLU A 189 -6.44 8.26 -15.97
CA GLU A 189 -7.40 9.24 -16.45
C GLU A 189 -8.74 8.56 -16.78
N SER A 190 -8.70 7.47 -17.54
CA SER A 190 -9.89 6.68 -17.89
C SER A 190 -10.59 6.13 -16.64
N LEU A 191 -9.83 5.57 -15.71
CA LEU A 191 -10.39 4.95 -14.51
C LEU A 191 -10.98 5.95 -13.53
N LEU A 192 -10.27 7.06 -13.26
CA LEU A 192 -10.79 8.12 -12.41
C LEU A 192 -12.03 8.75 -13.05
N SER A 193 -12.03 9.01 -14.35
CA SER A 193 -13.21 9.53 -15.07
C SER A 193 -14.42 8.61 -14.92
N ARG A 194 -14.20 7.29 -15.02
CA ARG A 194 -15.27 6.29 -15.01
C ARG A 194 -15.83 5.96 -13.63
N TYR A 195 -14.99 5.90 -12.60
CA TYR A 195 -15.35 5.35 -11.29
C TYR A 195 -15.34 6.37 -10.14
N ARG A 196 -15.05 7.64 -10.41
CA ARG A 196 -15.11 8.70 -9.41
C ARG A 196 -16.48 8.73 -8.71
N GLY A 197 -16.43 8.94 -7.40
CA GLY A 197 -17.61 8.88 -6.54
C GLY A 197 -18.03 7.47 -6.13
N ARG A 198 -17.55 6.43 -6.82
CA ARG A 198 -17.87 5.01 -6.54
C ARG A 198 -16.68 4.23 -5.99
N LEU A 199 -15.49 4.50 -6.52
CA LEU A 199 -14.26 3.77 -6.18
C LEU A 199 -13.07 4.72 -6.07
N THR A 200 -12.27 4.55 -5.02
CA THR A 200 -11.02 5.28 -4.84
C THR A 200 -9.83 4.47 -5.38
N PHE A 201 -8.88 5.12 -6.02
CA PHE A 201 -7.63 4.50 -6.46
C PHE A 201 -6.47 4.98 -5.59
N HIS A 202 -5.66 4.05 -5.09
CA HIS A 202 -4.46 4.33 -4.30
C HIS A 202 -3.20 3.80 -5.00
N GLY A 203 -2.27 4.70 -5.31
CA GLY A 203 -1.04 4.41 -6.06
C GLY A 203 -0.83 5.41 -7.19
N GLY A 204 -0.42 4.93 -8.36
CA GLY A 204 -0.39 5.70 -9.61
C GLY A 204 0.99 6.17 -10.07
N LEU A 205 1.94 6.44 -9.17
CA LEU A 205 3.29 6.82 -9.58
C LEU A 205 4.13 5.58 -9.93
N SER A 206 4.53 5.46 -11.20
CA SER A 206 5.24 4.28 -11.73
C SER A 206 6.51 3.95 -10.95
N THR A 207 6.55 2.73 -10.40
CA THR A 207 7.74 2.12 -9.79
C THR A 207 8.60 1.33 -10.79
N GLN A 208 8.23 1.26 -12.07
CA GLN A 208 8.96 0.51 -13.11
C GLN A 208 9.68 1.43 -14.11
N HIS A 209 9.22 2.67 -14.26
CA HIS A 209 9.75 3.60 -15.25
C HIS A 209 10.04 4.97 -14.62
N ALA A 210 9.01 5.68 -14.16
CA ALA A 210 9.16 7.07 -13.73
C ALA A 210 10.12 7.20 -12.54
N LEU A 211 9.92 6.39 -11.49
CA LEU A 211 10.76 6.43 -10.29
C LEU A 211 12.18 5.90 -10.50
N PRO A 212 12.43 4.73 -11.12
CA PRO A 212 13.79 4.19 -11.21
C PRO A 212 14.64 4.83 -12.31
N HIS A 213 14.01 5.32 -13.40
CA HIS A 213 14.71 5.70 -14.63
C HIS A 213 14.46 7.14 -15.08
N GLY A 214 13.45 7.82 -14.55
CA GLY A 214 13.18 9.22 -14.86
C GLY A 214 14.18 10.18 -14.19
N SER A 215 14.28 11.39 -14.72
CA SER A 215 14.94 12.49 -13.99
C SER A 215 14.05 13.00 -12.86
N PRO A 216 14.59 13.73 -11.87
CA PRO A 216 13.79 14.37 -10.83
C PRO A 216 12.67 15.26 -11.38
N GLU A 217 12.90 15.95 -12.51
CA GLU A 217 11.87 16.78 -13.16
C GLU A 217 10.78 15.94 -13.83
N ASP A 218 11.13 14.77 -14.39
CA ASP A 218 10.13 13.84 -14.91
C ASP A 218 9.22 13.33 -13.79
N VAL A 219 9.80 13.02 -12.63
CA VAL A 219 9.05 12.62 -11.43
C VAL A 219 8.15 13.75 -10.94
N ARG A 220 8.64 15.00 -10.87
CA ARG A 220 7.81 16.16 -10.48
C ARG A 220 6.65 16.36 -11.45
N ARG A 221 6.93 16.29 -12.76
CA ARG A 221 5.91 16.45 -13.81
C ARG A 221 4.81 15.41 -13.68
N GLU A 222 5.17 14.13 -13.53
CA GLU A 222 4.18 13.07 -13.37
C GLU A 222 3.43 13.17 -12.04
N THR A 223 4.13 13.55 -10.96
CA THR A 223 3.50 13.79 -9.66
C THR A 223 2.45 14.90 -9.75
N ARG A 224 2.76 16.03 -10.37
CA ARG A 224 1.81 17.13 -10.59
C ARG A 224 0.63 16.69 -11.46
N ARG A 225 0.87 15.91 -12.52
CA ARG A 225 -0.19 15.35 -13.37
C ARG A 225 -1.18 14.50 -12.57
N LEU A 226 -0.66 13.58 -11.76
CA LEU A 226 -1.48 12.69 -10.91
C LEU A 226 -2.23 13.46 -9.82
N ILE A 227 -1.60 14.47 -9.20
CA ILE A 227 -2.26 15.36 -8.24
C ILE A 227 -3.43 16.09 -8.92
N GLU A 228 -3.21 16.61 -10.13
CA GLU A 228 -4.26 17.31 -10.88
C GLU A 228 -5.43 16.38 -11.23
N LEU A 229 -5.14 15.16 -11.68
CA LEU A 229 -6.18 14.14 -11.94
C LEU A 229 -6.98 13.80 -10.67
N GLY A 230 -6.32 13.74 -9.51
CA GLY A 230 -6.95 13.39 -8.24
C GLY A 230 -7.65 14.54 -7.50
N ARG A 231 -7.54 15.78 -7.98
CA ARG A 231 -7.94 17.00 -7.25
C ARG A 231 -9.42 17.04 -6.86
N ASP A 232 -10.26 16.29 -7.55
CA ASP A 232 -11.71 16.26 -7.38
C ASP A 232 -12.19 15.04 -6.56
N GLY A 233 -11.26 14.26 -5.98
CA GLY A 233 -11.56 13.11 -5.13
C GLY A 233 -11.38 11.75 -5.81
N SER A 234 -11.71 10.68 -5.06
CA SER A 234 -11.52 9.28 -5.44
C SER A 234 -10.07 8.88 -5.83
N TYR A 235 -9.06 9.61 -5.35
CA TYR A 235 -7.65 9.29 -5.56
C TYR A 235 -6.81 9.55 -4.31
N ILE A 236 -5.96 8.59 -3.96
CA ILE A 236 -4.91 8.69 -2.95
C ILE A 236 -3.58 8.48 -3.65
N PHE A 237 -2.69 9.46 -3.59
CA PHE A 237 -1.40 9.36 -4.24
C PHE A 237 -0.47 8.36 -3.53
N GLY A 238 0.27 7.59 -4.30
CA GLY A 238 1.43 6.83 -3.84
C GLY A 238 2.25 6.33 -5.02
N PRO A 239 3.45 5.75 -4.78
CA PRO A 239 4.02 4.86 -5.77
C PRO A 239 3.05 3.68 -6.02
N SER A 240 3.09 3.11 -7.22
CA SER A 240 2.22 2.01 -7.62
C SER A 240 2.36 0.79 -6.71
N ASN A 241 3.52 0.64 -6.05
CA ASN A 241 3.74 -0.27 -4.94
C ASN A 241 4.72 0.43 -3.95
N ALA A 242 5.49 -0.30 -3.14
CA ALA A 242 6.62 0.29 -2.44
C ALA A 242 7.67 0.80 -3.44
N ALA A 243 8.19 2.01 -3.21
CA ALA A 243 9.38 2.48 -3.91
C ALA A 243 10.58 1.65 -3.43
N CYS A 244 11.23 0.99 -4.39
CA CYS A 244 12.27 0.00 -4.17
C CYS A 244 13.67 0.62 -4.02
N ASP A 245 14.65 -0.21 -3.67
CA ASP A 245 16.03 0.21 -3.40
C ASP A 245 16.77 0.72 -4.66
N ASP A 246 16.27 0.37 -5.85
CA ASP A 246 16.74 0.84 -7.16
C ASP A 246 16.29 2.27 -7.50
N VAL A 247 15.31 2.83 -6.76
CA VAL A 247 14.86 4.21 -6.97
C VAL A 247 15.90 5.20 -6.41
N PRO A 248 16.40 6.17 -7.20
CA PRO A 248 17.32 7.20 -6.71
C PRO A 248 16.70 8.07 -5.60
N LEU A 249 17.52 8.55 -4.66
CA LEU A 249 17.03 9.35 -3.52
C LEU A 249 16.40 10.66 -3.99
N GLU A 250 17.04 11.34 -4.94
CA GLU A 250 16.56 12.56 -5.56
C GLU A 250 15.17 12.41 -6.19
N ASN A 251 14.86 11.25 -6.76
CA ASN A 251 13.55 10.95 -7.33
C ASN A 251 12.51 10.74 -6.22
N MET A 252 12.88 10.08 -5.11
CA MET A 252 12.01 9.96 -3.94
C MET A 252 11.72 11.33 -3.32
N LEU A 253 12.73 12.18 -3.15
CA LEU A 253 12.57 13.53 -2.62
C LEU A 253 11.72 14.40 -3.55
N ALA A 254 11.91 14.29 -4.86
CA ALA A 254 11.18 15.07 -5.86
C ALA A 254 9.66 14.95 -5.73
N PHE A 255 9.10 13.74 -5.63
CA PHE A 255 7.65 13.60 -5.45
C PHE A 255 7.20 14.01 -4.05
N LEU A 256 7.99 13.71 -3.00
CA LEU A 256 7.65 14.08 -1.62
C LEU A 256 7.52 15.59 -1.43
N GLU A 257 8.40 16.37 -2.05
CA GLU A 257 8.35 17.83 -2.03
C GLU A 257 7.09 18.37 -2.72
N GLU A 258 6.69 17.82 -3.87
CA GLU A 258 5.46 18.23 -4.56
C GLU A 258 4.21 17.94 -3.72
N LEU A 259 4.18 16.78 -3.06
CA LEU A 259 3.10 16.39 -2.15
C LEU A 259 2.98 17.33 -0.95
N ARG A 260 4.09 17.70 -0.31
CA ARG A 260 4.07 18.64 0.81
C ARG A 260 3.64 20.04 0.34
N SER A 261 4.16 20.50 -0.80
CA SER A 261 3.86 21.82 -1.36
C SER A 261 2.38 22.04 -1.65
N GLN A 262 1.64 21.03 -2.14
CA GLN A 262 0.19 21.18 -2.33
C GLN A 262 -0.56 21.38 -1.00
N SER A 263 -0.15 20.68 0.07
CA SER A 263 -0.81 20.77 1.37
C SER A 263 -0.58 22.11 2.05
N GLU A 264 0.59 22.73 1.84
CA GLU A 264 0.91 24.06 2.34
C GLU A 264 0.09 25.14 1.59
N ARG A 265 -0.02 25.01 0.27
CA ARG A 265 -0.87 25.91 -0.55
C ARG A 265 -2.34 25.82 -0.17
N ALA A 266 -2.84 24.64 0.20
CA ALA A 266 -4.23 24.46 0.63
C ALA A 266 -4.54 25.00 2.04
N ARG A 267 -3.51 25.32 2.84
CA ARG A 267 -3.63 25.91 4.18
C ARG A 267 -3.56 27.44 4.20
N THR A 268 -3.17 28.04 3.08
CA THR A 268 -3.02 29.50 2.89
C THR A 268 -4.29 30.06 2.29
#